data_AF-A8NMC3-F1
#
_entry.id   AF-A8NMC3-F1
#
_cell.length_a   1.000
_cell.length_b   1.000
_cell.length_c   1.000
_cell.angle_alpha   90.00
_cell.angle_beta   90.00
_cell.angle_gamma   90.00
#
_symmetry.space_group_name_H-M   'P 1'
#
loop_
_entity.id
_entity.type
_entity.pdbx_description
1 polymer ?
#
loop_
_entity_poly.entity_id
_entity_poly.type
_entity_poly.pdbx_seq_one_letter_code
_entity_poly.pdbx_strand_id
1 'polypeptide(L)'
;MFDQIQGCRVWAARDRVGREVIIKMVSVGEKESDELKIYKRLNAPEARADPRNRTLPVIDYITYNGLGMVFLHQHRIAHRDVDIRNMVMNALYEICEGHDCVEIRDPSVVRYAYIDFEASAIFPVDADIGKIVMERERRFRTLHAGLESPESNPFADDIYVLIYVLQRWVRVVENVVPEIGVFFDEILSSYSSDLSAIEVLSKFRRIQAGLTPEQLRSPTPGRLWHQGTISVSSYNGYHPHVFVFAGKVKRHINNWGPVGNEPASS
;
A
#
# COMPACT_ATOMS: atom_id res chain seq x y z
N MET A 1 35.68 5.77 -1.87
CA MET A 1 34.66 5.15 -2.74
C MET A 1 33.69 4.50 -1.78
N PHE A 2 32.42 4.89 -1.79
CA PHE A 2 31.42 4.29 -0.88
C PHE A 2 30.71 3.20 -1.68
N ASP A 3 31.09 1.95 -1.42
CA ASP A 3 30.74 0.82 -2.28
C ASP A 3 29.38 0.19 -1.90
N GLN A 4 28.77 0.71 -0.84
CA GLN A 4 27.39 0.40 -0.44
C GLN A 4 26.83 1.54 0.42
N ILE A 5 25.71 2.12 -0.02
CA ILE A 5 24.84 2.96 0.82
C ILE A 5 23.63 2.11 1.16
N GLN A 6 23.62 1.51 2.35
CA GLN A 6 22.44 0.82 2.87
C GLN A 6 21.49 1.87 3.46
N GLY A 7 20.63 2.41 2.60
CA GLY A 7 19.54 3.31 3.00
C GLY A 7 18.22 2.71 2.54
N CYS A 8 17.53 2.00 3.42
CA CYS A 8 16.29 1.26 3.12
C CYS A 8 15.08 2.14 2.72
N ARG A 9 15.32 3.41 2.33
CA ARG A 9 14.34 4.46 2.05
C ARG A 9 14.88 5.49 1.05
N VAL A 10 15.87 5.10 0.23
CA VAL A 10 16.63 5.98 -0.64
C VAL A 10 16.63 5.39 -2.04
N TRP A 11 16.06 6.11 -3.01
CA TRP A 11 15.97 5.68 -4.40
C TRP A 11 16.71 6.65 -5.31
N ALA A 12 17.51 6.13 -6.24
CA ALA A 12 18.06 6.94 -7.32
C ALA A 12 16.95 7.28 -8.31
N ALA A 13 16.94 8.51 -8.81
CA ALA A 13 15.99 8.98 -9.81
C ALA A 13 16.64 10.07 -10.68
N ARG A 14 15.95 10.47 -11.75
CA ARG A 14 16.34 11.59 -12.61
C ARG A 14 15.19 12.57 -12.71
N ASP A 15 15.46 13.87 -12.55
CA ASP A 15 14.42 14.88 -12.67
C ASP A 15 14.15 15.30 -14.13
N ARG A 16 13.13 16.16 -14.32
CA ARG A 16 12.69 16.62 -15.65
C ARG A 16 13.73 17.44 -16.44
N VAL A 17 14.81 17.89 -15.80
CA VAL A 17 15.91 18.60 -16.46
C VAL A 17 17.16 17.73 -16.60
N GLY A 18 17.03 16.42 -16.33
CA GLY A 18 18.08 15.44 -16.52
C GLY A 18 19.09 15.34 -15.37
N ARG A 19 18.83 15.95 -14.20
CA ARG A 19 19.73 15.85 -13.05
C ARG A 19 19.52 14.52 -12.32
N GLU A 20 20.62 13.87 -11.94
CA GLU A 20 20.61 12.74 -11.02
C GLU A 20 20.20 13.21 -9.63
N VAL A 21 19.16 12.60 -9.07
CA VAL A 21 18.60 12.94 -7.77
C VAL A 21 18.39 11.70 -6.92
N ILE A 22 18.17 11.94 -5.63
CA ILE A 22 17.88 10.91 -4.65
C ILE A 22 16.53 11.23 -4.02
N ILE A 23 15.59 10.29 -4.09
CA ILE A 23 14.32 10.37 -3.38
C ILE A 23 14.51 9.69 -2.03
N LYS A 24 14.22 10.43 -0.95
CA LYS A 24 14.25 9.90 0.41
C LYS A 24 12.90 10.12 1.09
N MET A 25 12.35 9.06 1.64
CA MET A 25 11.15 9.17 2.47
C MET A 25 11.54 9.66 3.88
N VAL A 26 11.05 10.83 4.27
CA VAL A 26 11.49 11.56 5.48
C VAL A 26 10.40 11.80 6.52
N SER A 27 9.12 11.64 6.19
CA SER A 27 8.00 11.72 7.16
C SER A 27 6.91 10.73 6.84
N VAL A 28 6.20 10.33 7.89
CA VAL A 28 5.16 9.31 7.86
C VAL A 28 4.01 9.77 8.75
N GLY A 29 2.77 9.75 8.25
CA GLY A 29 1.60 10.22 9.00
C GLY A 29 1.21 11.67 8.74
N GLU A 30 0.14 12.14 9.39
CA GLU A 30 -0.32 13.54 9.35
C GLU A 30 0.59 14.47 10.16
N LYS A 31 1.28 13.93 11.17
CA LYS A 31 2.23 14.69 11.97
C LYS A 31 3.60 14.65 11.30
N GLU A 32 4.19 15.82 11.09
CA GLU A 32 5.56 15.91 10.59
C GLU A 32 6.53 15.23 11.56
N SER A 33 7.35 14.34 11.01
CA SER A 33 8.50 13.77 11.71
C SER A 33 9.50 14.88 12.05
N ASP A 34 10.31 14.66 13.08
CA ASP A 34 11.38 15.60 13.41
C ASP A 34 12.45 15.63 12.32
N GLU A 35 12.67 14.52 11.61
CA GLU A 35 13.54 14.48 10.43
C GLU A 35 13.05 15.42 9.32
N LEU A 36 11.75 15.42 8.99
CA LEU A 36 11.19 16.35 8.01
C LEU A 36 11.29 17.81 8.46
N LYS A 37 11.04 18.09 9.74
CA LYS A 37 11.20 19.45 10.30
C LYS A 37 12.65 19.91 10.20
N ILE A 38 13.61 19.03 10.49
CA ILE A 38 15.04 19.30 10.37
C ILE A 38 15.41 19.55 8.90
N TYR A 39 14.93 18.72 7.96
CA TYR A 39 15.15 18.95 6.53
C TYR A 39 14.59 20.29 6.07
N LYS A 40 13.36 20.62 6.46
CA LYS A 40 12.74 21.92 6.14
C LYS A 40 13.54 23.08 6.70
N ARG A 41 14.01 22.96 7.95
CA ARG A 41 14.83 24.00 8.61
C ARG A 41 16.19 24.17 7.95
N LEU A 42 16.88 23.07 7.62
CA LEU A 42 18.19 23.10 6.97
C LEU A 42 18.12 23.51 5.50
N ASN A 43 16.95 23.42 4.87
CA ASN A 43 16.69 23.89 3.51
C ASN A 43 15.98 25.25 3.45
N ALA A 44 15.75 25.90 4.59
CA ALA A 44 15.27 27.28 4.62
C ALA A 44 16.33 28.23 4.02
N PRO A 45 15.92 29.32 3.34
CA PRO A 45 16.85 30.22 2.65
C PRO A 45 18.01 30.71 3.52
N GLU A 46 17.72 31.06 4.78
CA GLU A 46 18.71 31.58 5.73
C GLU A 46 19.72 30.49 6.14
N ALA A 47 19.25 29.26 6.33
CA ALA A 47 20.11 28.13 6.65
C ALA A 47 20.94 27.68 5.44
N ARG A 48 20.41 27.79 4.21
CA ARG A 48 21.14 27.49 2.97
C ARG A 48 22.19 28.54 2.61
N ALA A 49 22.00 29.78 3.04
CA ALA A 49 22.97 30.86 2.86
C ALA A 49 24.20 30.71 3.78
N ASP A 50 24.09 29.96 4.88
CA ASP A 50 25.22 29.70 5.78
C ASP A 50 26.21 28.71 5.14
N PRO A 51 27.47 29.11 4.86
CA PRO A 51 28.45 28.26 4.19
C PRO A 51 28.87 27.03 5.02
N ARG A 52 28.54 26.98 6.31
CA ARG A 52 28.78 25.82 7.18
C ARG A 52 27.74 24.73 6.98
N ASN A 53 26.58 25.04 6.39
CA ASN A 53 25.53 24.08 6.14
C ASN A 53 25.87 23.19 4.93
N ARG A 54 26.48 22.03 5.20
CA ARG A 54 26.88 21.05 4.19
C ARG A 54 25.81 19.98 3.90
N THR A 55 24.56 20.18 4.34
CA THR A 55 23.52 19.18 4.08
C THR A 55 23.10 19.16 2.62
N LEU A 56 22.60 18.01 2.16
CA LEU A 56 22.10 17.88 0.80
C LEU A 56 20.88 18.80 0.58
N PRO A 57 20.83 19.52 -0.55
CA PRO A 57 19.69 20.37 -0.87
C PRO A 57 18.47 19.51 -1.22
N VAL A 58 17.33 19.82 -0.61
CA VAL A 58 16.03 19.24 -0.97
C VAL A 58 15.46 20.05 -2.12
N ILE A 59 15.17 19.38 -3.22
CA ILE A 59 14.65 20.01 -4.44
C ILE A 59 13.13 20.13 -4.40
N ASP A 60 12.44 19.13 -3.83
CA ASP A 60 10.99 19.09 -3.75
C ASP A 60 10.50 18.19 -2.59
N TYR A 61 9.26 18.40 -2.14
CA TYR A 61 8.56 17.57 -1.15
C TYR A 61 7.33 16.90 -1.78
N ILE A 62 7.42 15.60 -2.01
CA ILE A 62 6.34 14.81 -2.61
C ILE A 62 5.44 14.22 -1.50
N THR A 63 4.13 14.44 -1.59
CA THR A 63 3.13 13.90 -0.64
C THR A 63 2.31 12.79 -1.30
N TYR A 64 2.09 11.67 -0.59
CA TYR A 64 1.39 10.49 -1.13
C TYR A 64 0.29 9.96 -0.20
N ASN A 65 -0.92 9.78 -0.72
CA ASN A 65 -2.15 9.54 0.07
C ASN A 65 -2.85 8.18 -0.19
N GLY A 66 -2.13 7.14 -0.65
CA GLY A 66 -2.70 5.77 -0.71
C GLY A 66 -3.72 5.52 -1.82
N LEU A 67 -3.83 6.43 -2.80
CA LEU A 67 -4.71 6.34 -3.98
C LEU A 67 -3.99 5.78 -5.22
N GLY A 68 -2.93 4.99 -5.03
CA GLY A 68 -1.91 4.76 -6.08
C GLY A 68 -2.47 4.42 -7.45
N MET A 69 -3.41 3.47 -7.55
CA MET A 69 -3.94 3.07 -8.87
C MET A 69 -4.85 4.12 -9.49
N VAL A 70 -5.71 4.77 -8.71
CA VAL A 70 -6.54 5.90 -9.18
C VAL A 70 -5.65 7.03 -9.68
N PHE A 71 -4.58 7.34 -8.94
CA PHE A 71 -3.63 8.37 -9.33
C PHE A 71 -2.95 8.04 -10.66
N LEU A 72 -2.42 6.82 -10.82
CA LEU A 72 -1.80 6.38 -12.07
C LEU A 72 -2.77 6.51 -13.25
N HIS A 73 -4.00 6.02 -13.09
CA HIS A 73 -5.01 6.05 -14.15
C HIS A 73 -5.45 7.48 -14.50
N GLN A 74 -5.58 8.36 -13.51
CA GLN A 74 -5.85 9.79 -13.73
C GLN A 74 -4.72 10.49 -14.49
N HIS A 75 -3.47 10.03 -14.33
CA HIS A 75 -2.30 10.51 -15.07
C HIS A 75 -2.01 9.71 -16.34
N ARG A 76 -2.97 8.87 -16.78
CA ARG A 76 -2.89 8.11 -18.02
C ARG A 76 -1.72 7.13 -18.03
N ILE A 77 -1.44 6.54 -16.87
CA ILE A 77 -0.44 5.50 -16.70
C ILE A 77 -1.15 4.20 -16.33
N ALA A 78 -0.97 3.17 -17.14
CA ALA A 78 -1.34 1.80 -16.79
C ALA A 78 -0.09 1.06 -16.29
N HIS A 79 -0.18 0.41 -15.13
CA HIS A 79 0.97 -0.24 -14.48
C HIS A 79 1.39 -1.52 -15.21
N ARG A 80 0.41 -2.35 -15.62
CA ARG A 80 0.54 -3.58 -16.42
C ARG A 80 1.34 -4.72 -15.78
N ASP A 81 1.78 -4.57 -14.54
CA ASP A 81 2.46 -5.62 -13.75
C ASP A 81 2.10 -5.53 -12.26
N VAL A 82 0.79 -5.50 -12.00
CA VAL A 82 0.25 -5.43 -10.64
C VAL A 82 0.52 -6.76 -9.93
N ASP A 83 1.46 -6.73 -8.98
CA ASP A 83 1.84 -7.87 -8.14
C ASP A 83 2.20 -7.37 -6.73
N ILE A 84 2.00 -8.22 -5.72
CA ILE A 84 2.37 -7.92 -4.33
C ILE A 84 3.86 -7.60 -4.14
N ARG A 85 4.73 -8.10 -5.02
CA ARG A 85 6.17 -7.79 -5.05
C ARG A 85 6.44 -6.36 -5.53
N ASN A 86 5.51 -5.81 -6.32
CA ASN A 86 5.57 -4.45 -6.87
C ASN A 86 4.74 -3.46 -6.03
N MET A 87 4.24 -3.91 -4.86
CA MET A 87 3.52 -3.10 -3.88
C MET A 87 4.32 -3.07 -2.58
N VAL A 88 5.04 -1.99 -2.34
CA VAL A 88 5.88 -1.82 -1.16
C VAL A 88 5.18 -1.01 -0.07
N MET A 89 5.65 -1.13 1.16
CA MET A 89 5.20 -0.28 2.27
C MET A 89 6.36 0.48 2.91
N ASN A 90 6.07 1.60 3.56
CA ASN A 90 7.03 2.46 4.23
C ASN A 90 7.59 1.89 5.56
N ALA A 91 7.54 0.58 5.75
CA ALA A 91 7.96 -0.09 6.97
C ALA A 91 8.81 -1.33 6.68
N LEU A 92 9.83 -1.52 7.51
CA LEU A 92 10.65 -2.72 7.50
C LEU A 92 10.19 -3.62 8.63
N TYR A 93 10.16 -4.92 8.37
CA TYR A 93 9.94 -5.92 9.40
C TYR A 93 10.81 -7.13 9.13
N GLU A 94 11.25 -7.76 10.21
CA GLU A 94 12.05 -8.96 10.12
C GLU A 94 11.12 -10.15 9.88
N ILE A 95 11.35 -10.86 8.79
CA ILE A 95 10.49 -11.98 8.33
C ILE A 95 10.59 -13.17 9.30
N CYS A 96 11.66 -13.24 10.11
CA CYS A 96 12.11 -14.45 10.77
C CYS A 96 11.33 -14.90 12.00
N GLU A 97 10.44 -14.08 12.59
CA GLU A 97 9.77 -14.47 13.83
C GLU A 97 8.23 -14.53 13.75
N GLY A 98 7.64 -14.50 12.55
CA GLY A 98 6.19 -14.73 12.39
C GLY A 98 5.28 -13.66 13.02
N HIS A 99 5.85 -12.58 13.55
CA HIS A 99 5.12 -11.42 14.05
C HIS A 99 4.53 -10.65 12.89
N ASP A 100 3.23 -10.85 12.68
CA ASP A 100 2.42 -9.95 11.89
C ASP A 100 2.17 -8.71 12.76
N CYS A 101 3.13 -7.79 12.81
CA CYS A 101 3.06 -6.71 13.79
C CYS A 101 1.93 -5.76 13.36
N VAL A 102 0.78 -5.88 14.04
CA VAL A 102 -0.36 -4.95 13.95
C VAL A 102 0.10 -3.49 14.02
N GLU A 103 1.19 -3.23 14.76
CA GLU A 103 1.85 -1.94 14.89
C GLU A 103 2.39 -1.37 13.57
N ILE A 104 2.88 -2.21 12.66
CA ILE A 104 3.42 -1.78 11.36
C ILE A 104 2.31 -1.37 10.40
N ARG A 105 1.09 -1.90 10.60
CA ARG A 105 -0.06 -1.71 9.72
C ARG A 105 -1.06 -0.70 10.25
N ASP A 106 -0.70 0.10 11.26
CA ASP A 106 -1.56 1.20 11.67
C ASP A 106 -1.77 2.15 10.47
N PRO A 107 -3.01 2.34 9.98
CA PRO A 107 -3.30 3.20 8.84
C PRO A 107 -2.89 4.66 9.04
N SER A 108 -2.67 5.09 10.29
CA SER A 108 -2.14 6.42 10.58
C SER A 108 -0.69 6.58 10.12
N VAL A 109 0.09 5.50 10.11
CA VAL A 109 1.53 5.50 9.77
C VAL A 109 1.83 4.74 8.48
N VAL A 110 1.18 3.62 8.16
CA VAL A 110 1.57 2.84 6.99
C VAL A 110 1.20 3.58 5.69
N ARG A 111 2.09 3.52 4.72
CA ARG A 111 1.93 4.06 3.36
C ARG A 111 2.41 2.99 2.39
N TYR A 112 1.67 2.82 1.29
CA TYR A 112 1.95 1.82 0.27
C TYR A 112 2.31 2.48 -1.05
N ALA A 113 3.30 1.98 -1.78
CA ALA A 113 3.70 2.52 -3.08
C ALA A 113 3.72 1.41 -4.14
N TYR A 114 3.43 1.79 -5.37
CA TYR A 114 3.71 0.98 -6.55
C TYR A 114 5.15 1.24 -7.00
N ILE A 115 5.85 0.18 -7.38
CA ILE A 115 7.21 0.21 -7.93
C ILE A 115 7.25 -0.65 -9.19
N ASP A 116 8.41 -0.68 -9.85
CA ASP A 116 8.64 -1.51 -11.04
C ASP A 116 7.70 -1.15 -12.21
N PHE A 117 7.98 0.03 -12.78
CA PHE A 117 7.21 0.59 -13.90
C PHE A 117 7.74 0.15 -15.27
N GLU A 118 8.61 -0.86 -15.34
CA GLU A 118 9.23 -1.28 -16.60
C GLU A 118 8.21 -1.76 -17.64
N ALA A 119 7.13 -2.39 -17.18
CA ALA A 119 6.03 -2.84 -18.04
C ALA A 119 4.95 -1.76 -18.28
N SER A 120 5.04 -0.63 -17.58
CA SER A 120 4.00 0.39 -17.59
C SER A 120 3.91 1.11 -18.92
N ALA A 121 2.70 1.57 -19.25
CA ALA A 121 2.43 2.37 -20.43
C ALA A 121 1.92 3.75 -20.01
N ILE A 122 2.51 4.81 -20.57
CA ILE A 122 2.04 6.18 -20.41
C ILE A 122 1.38 6.65 -21.71
N PHE A 123 0.21 7.27 -21.58
CA PHE A 123 -0.59 7.78 -22.69
C PHE A 123 -0.71 9.31 -22.62
N PRO A 124 -1.07 9.98 -23.73
CA PRO A 124 -1.36 11.42 -23.73
C PRO A 124 -2.40 11.79 -22.68
N VAL A 125 -2.25 12.96 -22.05
CA VAL A 125 -3.12 13.41 -20.94
C VAL A 125 -4.59 13.51 -21.35
N ASP A 126 -4.84 13.84 -22.62
CA ASP A 126 -6.17 13.96 -23.23
C ASP A 126 -6.74 12.62 -23.74
N ALA A 127 -5.98 11.53 -23.66
CA ALA A 127 -6.46 10.22 -24.08
C ALA A 127 -7.68 9.77 -23.25
N ASP A 128 -8.66 9.20 -23.95
CA ASP A 128 -9.83 8.57 -23.34
C ASP A 128 -9.46 7.14 -22.91
N ILE A 129 -9.13 6.96 -21.63
CA ILE A 129 -8.65 5.69 -21.09
C ILE A 129 -9.66 4.55 -21.22
N GLY A 130 -10.96 4.85 -21.30
CA GLY A 130 -12.00 3.83 -21.48
C GLY A 130 -11.94 3.15 -22.85
N LYS A 131 -11.34 3.82 -23.85
CA LYS A 131 -11.28 3.35 -25.24
C LYS A 131 -9.92 2.78 -25.63
N ILE A 132 -8.95 2.79 -24.71
CA ILE A 132 -7.62 2.28 -25.00
C ILE A 132 -7.68 0.75 -25.09
N VAL A 133 -7.18 0.23 -26.21
CA VAL A 133 -6.96 -1.20 -26.43
C VAL A 133 -5.51 -1.37 -26.86
N MET A 134 -4.81 -2.32 -26.25
CA MET A 134 -3.43 -2.66 -26.61
C MET A 134 -3.15 -4.14 -26.36
N GLU A 135 -2.00 -4.61 -26.85
CA GLU A 135 -1.51 -5.95 -26.55
C GLU A 135 -1.35 -6.14 -25.03
N ARG A 136 -1.97 -7.20 -24.52
CA ARG A 136 -1.94 -7.55 -23.12
C ARG A 136 -0.56 -8.07 -22.74
N GLU A 137 0.01 -7.48 -21.70
CA GLU A 137 1.28 -7.94 -21.16
C GLU A 137 1.12 -9.31 -20.48
N ARG A 138 1.90 -10.30 -20.91
CA ARG A 138 1.84 -11.68 -20.38
C ARG A 138 2.63 -11.83 -19.08
N ARG A 139 2.24 -11.09 -18.04
CA ARG A 139 2.83 -11.21 -16.69
C ARG A 139 2.25 -12.36 -15.90
N PHE A 140 3.02 -12.81 -14.91
CA PHE A 140 2.68 -13.95 -14.06
C PHE A 140 1.29 -13.80 -13.43
N ARG A 141 0.91 -12.61 -12.94
CA ARG A 141 -0.39 -12.39 -12.30
C ARG A 141 -1.54 -12.28 -13.28
N THR A 142 -1.33 -11.65 -14.42
CA THR A 142 -2.30 -11.60 -15.52
C THR A 142 -2.70 -13.01 -15.95
N LEU A 143 -1.73 -13.91 -16.13
CA LEU A 143 -1.97 -15.31 -16.48
C LEU A 143 -2.71 -16.08 -15.37
N HIS A 144 -2.30 -15.93 -14.11
CA HIS A 144 -2.97 -16.57 -12.96
C HIS A 144 -4.41 -16.08 -12.74
N ALA A 145 -4.69 -14.84 -13.12
CA ALA A 145 -6.03 -14.25 -13.08
C ALA A 145 -6.94 -14.75 -14.21
N GLY A 146 -6.44 -15.59 -15.14
CA GLY A 146 -7.24 -16.14 -16.24
C GLY A 146 -7.50 -15.15 -17.38
N LEU A 147 -6.70 -14.09 -17.49
CA LEU A 147 -6.83 -13.11 -18.57
C LEU A 147 -6.12 -13.61 -19.83
N GLU A 148 -6.87 -14.25 -20.73
CA GLU A 148 -6.34 -14.95 -21.91
C GLU A 148 -6.42 -14.15 -23.22
N SER A 149 -7.32 -13.16 -23.32
CA SER A 149 -7.43 -12.33 -24.54
C SER A 149 -6.08 -11.66 -24.87
N PRO A 150 -5.64 -11.67 -26.14
CA PRO A 150 -4.38 -11.07 -26.55
C PRO A 150 -4.39 -9.55 -26.45
N GLU A 151 -5.57 -8.93 -26.57
CA GLU A 151 -5.75 -7.49 -26.43
C GLU A 151 -6.72 -7.16 -25.31
N SER A 152 -6.50 -6.01 -24.68
CA SER A 152 -7.29 -5.56 -23.54
C SER A 152 -7.20 -4.05 -23.33
N ASN A 153 -8.10 -3.55 -22.48
CA ASN A 153 -7.90 -2.25 -21.87
C ASN A 153 -6.90 -2.43 -20.70
N PRO A 154 -5.72 -1.79 -20.76
CA PRO A 154 -4.66 -2.00 -19.77
C PRO A 154 -5.02 -1.41 -18.40
N PHE A 155 -5.92 -0.41 -18.34
CA PHE A 155 -6.42 0.17 -17.09
C PHE A 155 -7.41 -0.79 -16.42
N ALA A 156 -8.28 -1.44 -17.20
CA ALA A 156 -9.20 -2.45 -16.67
C ALA A 156 -8.43 -3.69 -16.16
N ASP A 157 -7.39 -4.12 -16.87
CA ASP A 157 -6.51 -5.21 -16.45
C ASP A 157 -5.83 -4.91 -15.11
N ASP A 158 -5.28 -3.70 -14.92
CA ASP A 158 -4.68 -3.29 -13.64
C ASP A 158 -5.66 -3.47 -12.47
N ILE A 159 -6.92 -3.08 -12.66
CA ILE A 159 -7.95 -3.19 -11.62
C ILE A 159 -8.35 -4.64 -11.39
N TYR A 160 -8.59 -5.40 -12.44
CA TYR A 160 -8.96 -6.80 -12.30
C TYR A 160 -7.86 -7.59 -11.58
N VAL A 161 -6.61 -7.42 -11.99
CA VAL A 161 -5.46 -8.08 -11.36
C VAL A 161 -5.26 -7.60 -9.92
N LEU A 162 -5.42 -6.29 -9.65
CA LEU A 162 -5.37 -5.76 -8.28
C LEU A 162 -6.40 -6.44 -7.37
N ILE A 163 -7.65 -6.55 -7.83
CA ILE A 163 -8.73 -7.19 -7.06
C ILE A 163 -8.47 -8.68 -6.89
N TYR A 164 -8.01 -9.35 -7.94
CA TYR A 164 -7.61 -10.76 -7.87
C TYR A 164 -6.51 -11.01 -6.83
N VAL A 165 -5.52 -10.11 -6.76
CA VAL A 165 -4.43 -10.18 -5.78
C VAL A 165 -4.92 -9.87 -4.37
N LEU A 166 -5.73 -8.82 -4.19
CA LEU A 166 -6.19 -8.37 -2.88
C LEU A 166 -7.14 -9.36 -2.21
N GLN A 167 -7.94 -10.12 -2.97
CA GLN A 167 -8.92 -11.05 -2.41
C GLN A 167 -8.26 -12.06 -1.45
N ARG A 168 -7.03 -12.47 -1.76
CA ARG A 168 -6.27 -13.45 -0.98
C ARG A 168 -5.93 -12.95 0.43
N TRP A 169 -5.91 -11.65 0.63
CA TRP A 169 -5.55 -11.02 1.90
C TRP A 169 -6.74 -10.39 2.61
N VAL A 170 -7.69 -9.87 1.84
CA VAL A 170 -8.82 -9.10 2.38
C VAL A 170 -10.02 -9.99 2.67
N ARG A 171 -10.29 -11.04 1.89
CA ARG A 171 -11.47 -11.92 2.11
C ARG A 171 -11.43 -12.72 3.41
N VAL A 172 -10.33 -12.71 4.15
CA VAL A 172 -10.26 -13.33 5.48
C VAL A 172 -11.29 -12.77 6.46
N VAL A 173 -11.78 -11.55 6.24
CA VAL A 173 -12.81 -10.92 7.06
C VAL A 173 -14.23 -11.17 6.58
N GLU A 174 -14.45 -11.97 5.52
CA GLU A 174 -15.79 -12.13 4.90
C GLU A 174 -16.84 -12.73 5.84
N ASN A 175 -16.42 -13.51 6.85
CA ASN A 175 -17.34 -14.00 7.90
C ASN A 175 -17.81 -12.89 8.85
N VAL A 176 -17.07 -11.79 8.93
CA VAL A 176 -17.38 -10.61 9.78
C VAL A 176 -18.04 -9.51 8.94
N VAL A 177 -17.59 -9.34 7.70
CA VAL A 177 -18.05 -8.34 6.74
C VAL A 177 -18.44 -9.05 5.43
N PRO A 178 -19.63 -9.68 5.34
CA PRO A 178 -20.04 -10.47 4.18
C PRO A 178 -20.03 -9.70 2.85
N GLU A 179 -20.25 -8.38 2.91
CA GLU A 179 -20.20 -7.48 1.76
C GLU A 179 -18.83 -7.49 1.07
N ILE A 180 -17.76 -7.83 1.79
CA ILE A 180 -16.42 -7.94 1.21
C ILE A 180 -16.34 -9.10 0.21
N GLY A 181 -16.98 -10.23 0.50
CA GLY A 181 -17.00 -11.40 -0.37
C GLY A 181 -17.76 -11.07 -1.66
N VAL A 182 -18.96 -10.50 -1.52
CA VAL A 182 -19.79 -10.04 -2.64
C VAL A 182 -19.03 -9.05 -3.52
N PHE A 183 -18.30 -8.11 -2.92
CA PHE A 183 -17.49 -7.15 -3.66
C PHE A 183 -16.42 -7.81 -4.56
N PHE A 184 -15.72 -8.82 -4.05
CA PHE A 184 -14.74 -9.56 -4.84
C PHE A 184 -15.42 -10.40 -5.92
N ASP A 185 -16.52 -11.09 -5.59
CA ASP A 185 -17.23 -11.96 -6.51
C ASP A 185 -17.88 -11.17 -7.66
N GLU A 186 -18.46 -9.99 -7.40
CA GLU A 186 -19.01 -9.10 -8.42
C GLU A 186 -17.97 -8.70 -9.49
N ILE A 187 -16.74 -8.42 -9.08
CA ILE A 187 -15.68 -7.96 -9.99
C ILE A 187 -15.02 -9.14 -10.70
N LEU A 188 -14.79 -10.25 -9.99
CA LEU A 188 -14.00 -11.37 -10.50
C LEU A 188 -14.82 -12.38 -11.30
N SER A 189 -16.13 -12.47 -11.07
CA SER A 189 -17.02 -13.39 -11.80
C SER A 189 -17.15 -13.06 -13.29
N SER A 190 -17.03 -11.79 -13.66
CA SER A 190 -17.05 -11.35 -15.05
C SER A 190 -16.11 -10.18 -15.25
N TYR A 191 -14.97 -10.45 -15.89
CA TYR A 191 -14.09 -9.38 -16.37
C TYR A 191 -14.88 -8.41 -17.27
N SER A 192 -14.60 -7.11 -17.14
CA SER A 192 -15.12 -6.06 -18.00
C SER A 192 -14.00 -5.11 -18.39
N SER A 193 -13.95 -4.71 -19.67
CA SER A 193 -13.03 -3.68 -20.17
C SER A 193 -13.34 -2.28 -19.63
N ASP A 194 -14.51 -2.10 -19.02
CA ASP A 194 -14.98 -0.81 -18.51
C ASP A 194 -14.63 -0.63 -17.02
N LEU A 195 -13.89 -1.57 -16.42
CA LEU A 195 -13.50 -1.51 -15.02
C LEU A 195 -12.69 -0.24 -14.72
N SER A 196 -13.19 0.55 -13.77
CA SER A 196 -12.61 1.82 -13.40
C SER A 196 -12.09 1.83 -11.96
N ALA A 197 -10.86 2.31 -11.79
CA ALA A 197 -10.23 2.45 -10.47
C ALA A 197 -11.08 3.26 -9.49
N ILE A 198 -11.69 4.36 -9.96
CA ILE A 198 -12.47 5.26 -9.11
C ILE A 198 -13.79 4.62 -8.68
N GLU A 199 -14.44 3.86 -9.55
CA GLU A 199 -15.70 3.19 -9.27
C GLU A 199 -15.49 2.03 -8.29
N VAL A 200 -14.46 1.22 -8.51
CA VAL A 200 -14.09 0.12 -7.62
C VAL A 200 -13.69 0.64 -6.24
N LEU A 201 -12.89 1.70 -6.17
CA LEU A 201 -12.56 2.36 -4.90
C LEU A 201 -13.81 2.91 -4.20
N SER A 202 -14.74 3.49 -4.96
CA SER A 202 -15.99 4.03 -4.42
C SER A 202 -16.90 2.93 -3.86
N LYS A 203 -16.99 1.77 -4.53
CA LYS A 203 -17.64 0.57 -4.00
C LYS A 203 -17.00 0.13 -2.68
N PHE A 204 -15.68 0.00 -2.65
CA PHE A 204 -14.95 -0.42 -1.45
C PHE A 204 -15.16 0.56 -0.27
N ARG A 205 -15.10 1.87 -0.54
CA ARG A 205 -15.33 2.90 0.49
C ARG A 205 -16.74 2.87 1.06
N ARG A 206 -17.75 2.50 0.27
CA ARG A 206 -19.11 2.32 0.79
C ARG A 206 -19.19 1.19 1.80
N ILE A 207 -18.50 0.07 1.54
CA ILE A 207 -18.38 -1.04 2.51
C ILE A 207 -17.69 -0.54 3.78
N GLN A 208 -16.55 0.14 3.63
CA GLN A 208 -15.79 0.69 4.76
C GLN A 208 -16.62 1.67 5.61
N ALA A 209 -17.40 2.54 4.98
CA ALA A 209 -18.25 3.51 5.66
C ALA A 209 -19.44 2.85 6.39
N GLY A 210 -19.85 1.65 5.97
CA GLY A 210 -20.93 0.87 6.58
C GLY A 210 -20.48 -0.02 7.75
N LEU A 211 -19.18 -0.09 8.06
CA LEU A 211 -18.67 -0.98 9.10
C LEU A 211 -19.15 -0.57 10.50
N THR A 212 -19.65 -1.54 11.25
CA THR A 212 -20.07 -1.34 12.64
C THR A 212 -18.86 -1.33 13.59
N PRO A 213 -18.99 -0.68 14.76
CA PRO A 213 -17.96 -0.76 15.80
C PRO A 213 -17.63 -2.20 16.22
N GLU A 214 -18.62 -3.11 16.20
CA GLU A 214 -18.45 -4.53 16.49
C GLU A 214 -17.57 -5.20 15.45
N GLN A 215 -17.86 -5.02 14.16
CA GLN A 215 -17.06 -5.55 13.05
C GLN A 215 -15.62 -5.02 13.09
N LEU A 216 -15.43 -3.74 13.43
CA LEU A 216 -14.10 -3.13 13.56
C LEU A 216 -13.28 -3.68 14.73
N ARG A 217 -13.94 -4.21 15.77
CA ARG A 217 -13.29 -4.83 16.95
C ARG A 217 -13.10 -6.33 16.81
N SER A 218 -13.74 -6.96 15.82
CA SER A 218 -13.61 -8.40 15.59
C SER A 218 -12.16 -8.76 15.24
N PRO A 219 -11.59 -9.81 15.86
CA PRO A 219 -10.29 -10.30 15.47
C PRO A 219 -10.34 -10.85 14.04
N THR A 220 -9.25 -10.70 13.30
CA THR A 220 -9.13 -11.29 11.96
C THR A 220 -9.11 -12.82 12.06
N PRO A 221 -10.03 -13.55 11.38
CA PRO A 221 -10.12 -15.02 11.48
C PRO A 221 -8.90 -15.79 10.98
N GLY A 222 -8.03 -15.15 10.18
CA GLY A 222 -6.79 -15.73 9.67
C GLY A 222 -5.96 -14.71 8.89
N ARG A 223 -4.93 -15.20 8.18
CA ARG A 223 -3.98 -14.36 7.43
C ARG A 223 -4.18 -14.40 5.93
N LEU A 224 -4.70 -15.51 5.41
CA LEU A 224 -4.83 -15.76 3.98
C LEU A 224 -6.16 -16.42 3.67
N TRP A 225 -6.80 -15.98 2.59
CA TRP A 225 -7.97 -16.60 2.00
C TRP A 225 -7.59 -17.27 0.67
N HIS A 226 -8.06 -18.49 0.45
CA HIS A 226 -7.89 -19.18 -0.82
C HIS A 226 -9.05 -20.15 -1.06
N GLN A 227 -9.81 -19.93 -2.15
CA GLN A 227 -10.89 -20.82 -2.60
C GLN A 227 -11.86 -21.22 -1.46
N GLY A 228 -12.34 -20.22 -0.71
CA GLY A 228 -13.28 -20.42 0.41
C GLY A 228 -12.64 -20.95 1.70
N THR A 229 -11.31 -21.13 1.74
CA THR A 229 -10.58 -21.58 2.93
C THR A 229 -9.73 -20.45 3.51
N ILE A 230 -9.78 -20.29 4.85
CA ILE A 230 -8.94 -19.34 5.58
C ILE A 230 -7.78 -20.08 6.25
N SER A 231 -6.54 -19.62 6.03
CA SER A 231 -5.35 -20.13 6.69
C SER A 231 -4.88 -19.21 7.82
N VAL A 232 -4.57 -19.82 8.96
CA VAL A 232 -3.90 -19.18 10.12
C VAL A 232 -2.38 -19.20 10.02
N SER A 233 -1.80 -20.02 9.13
CA SER A 233 -0.36 -20.13 8.91
C SER A 233 0.04 -19.68 7.50
N SER A 234 1.19 -19.01 7.39
CA SER A 234 1.84 -18.75 6.11
C SER A 234 2.61 -20.01 5.67
N TYR A 235 1.93 -21.06 5.21
CA TYR A 235 2.61 -22.32 4.87
C TYR A 235 3.38 -22.25 3.53
N ASN A 236 4.67 -22.59 3.63
CA ASN A 236 5.69 -23.10 2.69
C ASN A 236 5.82 -22.54 1.26
N GLY A 237 6.94 -21.84 1.04
CA GLY A 237 7.65 -21.79 -0.25
C GLY A 237 7.66 -20.44 -0.96
N TYR A 238 6.71 -19.58 -0.66
CA TYR A 238 6.70 -18.18 -1.10
C TYR A 238 6.19 -17.34 0.08
N HIS A 239 7.03 -16.44 0.58
CA HIS A 239 6.66 -15.50 1.64
C HIS A 239 6.41 -14.10 1.04
N PRO A 240 5.21 -13.81 0.52
CA PRO A 240 4.85 -12.47 0.14
C PRO A 240 4.20 -11.69 1.30
N HIS A 241 4.39 -10.37 1.21
CA HIS A 241 3.91 -9.34 2.13
C HIS A 241 2.41 -9.46 2.41
N VAL A 242 2.07 -9.54 3.70
CA VAL A 242 0.70 -9.67 4.20
C VAL A 242 0.01 -8.30 4.21
N PHE A 243 -1.22 -8.23 3.71
CA PHE A 243 -2.09 -7.05 3.84
C PHE A 243 -3.13 -7.35 4.91
N VAL A 244 -3.13 -6.60 6.02
CA VAL A 244 -4.23 -6.59 7.00
C VAL A 244 -4.69 -5.15 7.14
N PHE A 245 -5.96 -4.90 6.86
CA PHE A 245 -6.64 -3.65 7.19
C PHE A 245 -7.24 -3.79 8.58
N ALA A 246 -6.50 -3.40 9.62
CA ALA A 246 -7.02 -3.36 10.98
C ALA A 246 -7.68 -1.99 11.26
N GLY A 247 -8.96 -2.02 11.66
CA GLY A 247 -9.64 -0.87 12.24
C GLY A 247 -9.00 -0.47 13.58
N LYS A 248 -9.02 0.84 13.89
CA LYS A 248 -8.51 1.39 15.16
C LYS A 248 -9.15 0.68 16.36
N VAL A 249 -8.32 0.00 17.17
CA VAL A 249 -8.64 -0.26 18.58
C VAL A 249 -7.85 0.75 19.41
N LYS A 250 -8.54 1.77 19.94
CA LYS A 250 -8.03 2.57 21.06
C LYS A 250 -7.89 1.61 22.25
N ARG A 251 -6.69 1.13 22.56
CA ARG A 251 -6.42 0.62 23.91
C ARG A 251 -6.40 1.82 24.85
N HIS A 252 -7.44 1.95 25.66
CA HIS A 252 -7.29 2.63 26.95
C HIS A 252 -6.30 1.80 27.76
N ILE A 253 -5.08 2.32 27.92
CA ILE A 253 -4.19 1.88 28.98
C ILE A 253 -4.81 2.42 30.26
N ASN A 254 -5.62 1.59 30.92
CA ASN A 254 -6.02 1.84 32.29
C ASN A 254 -4.79 1.70 33.19
N ASN A 255 -4.66 2.68 34.07
CA ASN A 255 -3.64 2.81 35.11
C ASN A 255 -3.33 1.47 35.80
N TRP A 256 -2.07 1.07 35.75
CA TRP A 256 -1.50 0.20 36.76
C TRP A 256 -1.31 1.03 38.03
N GLY A 257 -2.19 0.84 39.00
CA GLY A 257 -1.91 1.21 40.38
C GLY A 257 -0.74 0.39 40.94
N PRO A 258 -0.02 0.90 41.95
CA PRO A 258 1.11 0.18 42.51
C PRO A 258 0.64 -1.06 43.29
N VAL A 259 1.29 -2.18 42.98
CA VAL A 259 1.13 -3.47 43.63
C VAL A 259 1.91 -3.49 44.95
N GLY A 260 1.21 -3.84 46.03
CA GLY A 260 1.74 -4.67 47.12
C GLY A 260 2.37 -3.97 48.32
N ASN A 261 1.68 -4.05 49.46
CA ASN A 261 2.22 -4.70 50.66
C ASN A 261 1.04 -5.20 51.54
N GLU A 262 0.95 -6.53 51.67
CA GLU A 262 0.19 -7.26 52.70
C GLU A 262 0.90 -7.20 54.07
N PRO A 263 0.37 -7.80 55.18
CA PRO A 263 -1.02 -8.02 55.60
C PRO A 263 -1.29 -7.50 57.05
N ALA A 264 -2.52 -7.73 57.51
CA ALA A 264 -3.10 -7.33 58.79
C ALA A 264 -2.40 -7.86 60.06
N SER A 265 -2.46 -7.07 61.13
CA SER A 265 -2.53 -7.57 62.52
C SER A 265 -3.13 -6.51 63.45
N SER A 266 -4.24 -6.92 64.11
CA SER A 266 -4.95 -6.36 65.28
C SER A 266 -5.53 -4.95 65.22
#